data_AF-A0A940AIK0-F1
#
_entry.id   AF-A0A940AIK0-F1
#
_cell.length_a   1.000
_cell.length_b   1.000
_cell.length_c   1.000
_cell.angle_alpha   90.00
_cell.angle_beta   90.00
_cell.angle_gamma   90.00
#
_symmetry.space_group_name_H-M   'P 1'
#
loop_
_entity.id
_entity.type
_entity.pdbx_description
1 polymer ?
#
loop_
_entity_poly.entity_id
_entity_poly.type
_entity_poly.pdbx_seq_one_letter_code
_entity_poly.pdbx_strand_id
1 'polypeptide(L)'
;MGFWKTLFQVCSGTDVFLRLAECRFWKAFFHLILLTLILAFLLAWGHSCLEAPKIRQLTGSLFNEIGCLRFTETAGIRTGKNPEKKQNYLLDNRLRFNYYPKNTLAESDIQSWNTPFGLIVMDNGIVFWAENYAETGRGKYLAAPLVLDRNPMKADTIQTGLSGLELYHYLKKHLELQSGQKVHFLLQEVDGKLVTEYLVSCLSAMIFIAALFSILLLTVGTVLFFSAMQFLLFALAERHPTFPQVLVILIYAAFPALIIAALYSFFMLPVVSPQTVFFVVYFLYYMVIFRKIRLKLNPPCDPGSNEDDF
;
A
#
# COMPACT_ATOMS: atom_id res chain seq x y z
N MET A 1 1.33 31.85 10.39
CA MET A 1 2.13 30.63 10.65
C MET A 1 2.16 29.76 9.41
N GLY A 2 3.35 29.53 8.84
CA GLY A 2 3.54 28.59 7.73
C GLY A 2 3.70 27.16 8.24
N PHE A 3 3.42 26.19 7.37
CA PHE A 3 3.42 24.75 7.67
C PHE A 3 4.69 24.28 8.40
N TRP A 4 5.87 24.52 7.82
CA TRP A 4 7.15 24.05 8.37
C TRP A 4 7.45 24.59 9.76
N LYS A 5 7.13 25.87 10.01
CA LYS A 5 7.30 26.48 11.32
C LYS A 5 6.37 25.82 12.35
N THR A 6 5.12 25.58 11.98
CA THR A 6 4.16 24.91 12.85
C THR A 6 4.58 23.47 13.14
N LEU A 7 5.03 22.73 12.13
CA LEU A 7 5.53 21.36 12.28
C LEU A 7 6.69 21.31 13.29
N PHE A 8 7.71 22.15 13.11
CA PHE A 8 8.85 22.20 14.00
C PHE A 8 8.46 22.57 15.44
N GLN A 9 7.58 23.56 15.61
CA GLN A 9 7.13 24.00 16.93
C GLN A 9 6.35 22.92 17.68
N VAL A 10 5.45 22.22 16.98
CA VAL A 10 4.62 21.15 17.55
C VAL A 10 5.47 19.94 17.96
N CYS A 11 6.55 19.65 17.22
CA CYS A 11 7.51 18.60 17.57
C CYS A 11 8.50 19.02 18.68
N SER A 12 8.67 20.32 18.95
CA SER A 12 9.65 20.83 19.91
C SER A 12 9.08 21.15 21.28
N GLY A 13 7.76 21.30 21.42
CA GLY A 13 7.15 21.61 22.72
C GLY A 13 5.65 21.85 22.69
N THR A 14 5.06 21.95 23.87
CA THR A 14 3.60 22.02 24.05
C THR A 14 3.05 23.43 24.22
N ASP A 15 3.91 24.44 24.37
CA ASP A 15 3.50 25.85 24.54
C ASP A 15 2.79 26.44 23.32
N VAL A 16 3.11 25.92 22.13
CA VAL A 16 2.55 26.41 20.88
C VAL A 16 1.04 26.12 20.76
N PHE A 17 0.53 25.08 21.43
CA PHE A 17 -0.85 24.60 21.28
C PHE A 17 -1.91 25.61 21.70
N LEU A 18 -1.59 26.50 22.65
CA LEU A 18 -2.47 27.58 23.06
C LEU A 18 -2.68 28.61 21.94
N ARG A 19 -1.61 28.91 21.18
CA ARG A 19 -1.69 29.78 20.00
C ARG A 19 -2.32 29.06 18.81
N LEU A 20 -2.11 27.74 18.71
CA LEU A 20 -2.70 26.93 17.63
C LEU A 20 -4.21 26.75 17.82
N ALA A 21 -4.72 26.77 19.05
CA ALA A 21 -6.16 26.71 19.31
C ALA A 21 -6.92 27.85 18.59
N GLU A 22 -6.30 29.02 18.42
CA GLU A 22 -6.89 30.18 17.72
C GLU A 22 -6.81 30.06 16.19
N CYS A 23 -6.11 29.05 15.65
CA CYS A 23 -6.03 28.85 14.21
C CYS A 23 -7.37 28.36 13.64
N ARG A 24 -7.69 28.81 12.43
CA ARG A 24 -8.88 28.33 11.69
C ARG A 24 -8.76 26.83 11.43
N PHE A 25 -9.84 26.09 11.67
CA PHE A 25 -9.95 24.65 11.42
C PHE A 25 -9.42 24.23 10.04
N TRP A 26 -9.90 24.90 8.98
CA TRP A 26 -9.48 24.61 7.61
C TRP A 26 -7.97 24.65 7.42
N LYS A 27 -7.28 25.57 8.10
CA LYS A 27 -5.83 25.65 8.02
C LYS A 27 -5.14 24.44 8.65
N ALA A 28 -5.61 24.00 9.81
CA ALA A 28 -5.11 22.79 10.45
C ALA A 28 -5.37 21.55 9.58
N PHE A 29 -6.54 21.47 8.98
CA PHE A 29 -6.91 20.41 8.03
C PHE A 29 -6.00 20.40 6.79
N PHE A 30 -5.72 21.55 6.17
CA PHE A 30 -4.78 21.63 5.05
C PHE A 30 -3.35 21.23 5.46
N HIS A 31 -2.89 21.64 6.64
CA HIS A 31 -1.59 21.20 7.15
C HIS A 31 -1.56 19.68 7.38
N LEU A 32 -2.65 19.08 7.86
CA LEU A 32 -2.76 17.63 8.01
C LEU A 32 -2.68 16.91 6.67
N ILE A 33 -3.42 17.37 5.65
CA ILE A 33 -3.35 16.81 4.29
C ILE A 33 -1.92 16.90 3.77
N LEU A 34 -1.28 18.06 3.91
CA LEU A 34 0.08 18.27 3.44
C LEU A 34 1.08 17.34 4.12
N LEU A 35 1.02 17.20 5.45
CA LEU A 35 1.87 16.26 6.19
C LEU A 35 1.61 14.82 5.74
N THR A 36 0.34 14.43 5.57
CA THR A 36 -0.05 13.08 5.13
C THR A 36 0.53 12.78 3.74
N LEU A 37 0.44 13.72 2.80
CA LEU A 37 1.00 13.57 1.46
C LEU A 37 2.52 13.39 1.50
N ILE A 38 3.21 14.21 2.31
CA ILE A 38 4.67 14.11 2.48
C ILE A 38 5.05 12.74 3.06
N LEU A 39 4.37 12.31 4.13
CA LEU A 39 4.66 11.02 4.75
C LEU A 39 4.35 9.85 3.83
N ALA A 40 3.22 9.87 3.11
CA ALA A 40 2.89 8.84 2.13
C ALA A 40 3.94 8.75 1.01
N PHE A 41 4.43 9.90 0.53
CA PHE A 41 5.51 9.95 -0.45
C PHE A 41 6.82 9.39 0.10
N LEU A 42 7.21 9.78 1.32
CA LEU A 42 8.43 9.27 1.96
C LEU A 42 8.37 7.76 2.20
N LEU A 43 7.22 7.23 2.62
CA LEU A 43 6.99 5.80 2.80
C LEU A 43 7.07 5.05 1.47
N ALA A 44 6.38 5.54 0.44
CA ALA A 44 6.44 4.95 -0.90
C ALA A 44 7.87 4.95 -1.43
N TRP A 45 8.57 6.08 -1.33
CA TRP A 45 9.96 6.19 -1.74
C TRP A 45 10.87 5.23 -0.97
N GLY A 46 10.83 5.27 0.37
CA GLY A 46 11.71 4.47 1.21
C GLY A 46 11.51 2.97 1.04
N HIS A 47 10.26 2.49 1.04
CA HIS A 47 9.98 1.06 0.82
C HIS A 47 10.31 0.63 -0.61
N SER A 48 10.06 1.47 -1.62
CA SER A 48 10.45 1.15 -2.99
C SER A 48 11.97 1.09 -3.15
N CYS A 49 12.74 1.94 -2.46
CA CYS A 49 14.21 1.84 -2.45
C CYS A 49 14.70 0.51 -1.85
N LEU A 50 13.99 -0.02 -0.85
CA LEU A 50 14.33 -1.30 -0.21
C LEU A 50 13.96 -2.52 -1.07
N GLU A 51 12.83 -2.47 -1.78
CA GLU A 51 12.30 -3.61 -2.55
C GLU A 51 12.74 -3.61 -4.03
N ALA A 52 13.04 -2.45 -4.62
CA ALA A 52 13.46 -2.33 -6.01
C ALA A 52 14.69 -3.18 -6.39
N PRO A 53 15.73 -3.34 -5.53
CA PRO A 53 16.84 -4.23 -5.82
C PRO A 53 16.42 -5.69 -6.02
N LYS A 54 15.48 -6.19 -5.20
CA LYS A 54 14.96 -7.56 -5.34
C LYS A 54 14.19 -7.73 -6.64
N ILE A 55 13.34 -6.75 -6.99
CA ILE A 55 12.61 -6.75 -8.26
C ILE A 55 13.59 -6.76 -9.43
N ARG A 56 14.60 -5.87 -9.42
CA ARG A 56 15.67 -5.80 -10.44
C ARG A 56 16.42 -7.10 -10.59
N GLN A 57 16.72 -7.76 -9.48
CA GLN A 57 17.42 -9.05 -9.49
C GLN A 57 16.55 -10.13 -10.13
N LEU A 58 15.28 -10.25 -9.70
CA LEU A 58 14.35 -11.26 -10.22
C LEU A 58 14.08 -11.08 -11.71
N THR A 59 13.78 -9.85 -12.15
CA THR A 59 13.56 -9.53 -13.56
C THR A 59 14.84 -9.70 -14.37
N GLY A 60 15.98 -9.22 -13.85
CA GLY A 60 17.28 -9.38 -14.49
C GLY A 60 17.63 -10.85 -14.73
N SER A 61 17.49 -11.70 -13.71
CA SER A 61 17.71 -13.15 -13.84
C SER A 61 16.78 -13.80 -14.85
N LEU A 62 15.47 -13.49 -14.81
CA LEU A 62 14.52 -14.03 -15.78
C LEU A 62 14.87 -13.63 -17.22
N PHE A 63 15.06 -12.33 -17.46
CA PHE A 63 15.30 -11.80 -18.79
C PHE A 63 16.71 -12.11 -19.32
N ASN A 64 17.67 -12.42 -18.45
CA ASN A 64 18.93 -13.03 -18.89
C ASN A 64 18.71 -14.42 -19.51
N GLU A 65 17.81 -15.23 -18.96
CA GLU A 65 17.49 -16.56 -19.47
C GLU A 65 16.61 -16.51 -20.74
N ILE A 66 15.55 -15.70 -20.71
CA ILE A 66 14.56 -15.66 -21.81
C ILE A 66 14.88 -14.62 -22.89
N GLY A 67 15.82 -13.70 -22.65
CA GLY A 67 16.15 -12.57 -23.51
C GLY A 67 15.14 -11.42 -23.40
N CYS A 68 13.96 -11.61 -23.99
CA CYS A 68 12.87 -10.64 -24.04
C CYS A 68 11.53 -11.35 -24.25
N LEU A 69 10.42 -10.62 -24.16
CA LEU A 69 9.11 -11.07 -24.61
C LEU A 69 8.70 -10.26 -25.83
N ARG A 70 8.55 -10.92 -26.98
CA ARG A 70 8.12 -10.34 -28.24
C ARG A 70 6.65 -10.64 -28.46
N PHE A 71 5.88 -9.60 -28.74
CA PHE A 71 4.46 -9.66 -29.03
C PHE A 71 4.26 -9.48 -30.53
N THR A 72 3.66 -10.47 -31.19
CA THR A 72 3.43 -10.49 -32.64
C THR A 72 2.01 -10.93 -32.95
N GLU A 73 1.44 -10.42 -34.06
CA GLU A 73 0.07 -10.76 -34.45
C GLU A 73 -0.08 -12.22 -34.92
N THR A 74 0.97 -12.79 -35.50
CA THR A 74 0.93 -14.11 -36.16
C THR A 74 1.43 -15.24 -35.28
N ALA A 75 2.42 -14.99 -34.43
CA ALA A 75 2.99 -15.99 -33.54
C ALA A 75 2.62 -15.78 -32.07
N GLY A 76 1.90 -14.70 -31.73
CA GLY A 76 1.57 -14.38 -30.35
C GLY A 76 2.81 -13.95 -29.56
N ILE A 77 2.88 -14.38 -28.28
CA ILE A 77 3.99 -14.06 -27.37
C ILE A 77 5.13 -15.07 -27.53
N ARG A 78 6.34 -14.58 -27.81
CA ARG A 78 7.56 -15.38 -27.98
C ARG A 78 8.68 -14.89 -27.09
N THR A 79 9.47 -15.80 -26.52
CA THR A 79 10.71 -15.43 -25.84
C THR A 79 11.80 -15.08 -26.86
N GLY A 80 12.70 -14.15 -26.52
CA GLY A 80 13.83 -13.78 -27.37
C GLY A 80 14.84 -14.91 -27.54
N LYS A 81 15.02 -15.74 -26.51
CA LYS A 81 15.90 -16.92 -26.49
C LYS A 81 15.05 -18.19 -26.46
N ASN A 82 15.38 -19.13 -27.34
CA ASN A 82 14.68 -20.43 -27.47
C ASN A 82 13.14 -20.30 -27.57
N PRO A 83 12.61 -19.53 -28.55
CA PRO A 83 11.17 -19.22 -28.68
C PRO A 83 10.26 -20.43 -28.84
N GLU A 84 10.79 -21.54 -29.36
CA GLU A 84 10.02 -22.75 -29.65
C GLU A 84 10.11 -23.79 -28.53
N LYS A 85 10.92 -23.54 -27.50
CA LYS A 85 11.10 -24.47 -26.39
C LYS A 85 10.28 -24.02 -25.20
N LYS A 86 9.63 -24.98 -24.56
CA LYS A 86 9.05 -24.82 -23.22
C LYS A 86 10.14 -24.45 -22.23
N GLN A 87 9.87 -23.48 -21.36
CA GLN A 87 10.83 -23.00 -20.36
C GLN A 87 10.16 -22.86 -19.01
N ASN A 88 10.83 -23.36 -17.97
CA ASN A 88 10.33 -23.34 -16.59
C ASN A 88 11.43 -22.82 -15.69
N TYR A 89 11.20 -21.68 -15.05
CA TYR A 89 12.16 -21.08 -14.12
C TYR A 89 11.50 -20.87 -12.77
N LEU A 90 12.20 -21.27 -11.71
CA LEU A 90 11.86 -20.88 -10.35
C LEU A 90 12.51 -19.52 -10.10
N LEU A 91 11.69 -18.47 -9.95
CA LEU A 91 12.19 -17.10 -9.72
C LEU A 91 12.58 -16.89 -8.26
N ASP A 92 11.78 -17.46 -7.36
CA ASP A 92 12.02 -17.52 -5.93
C ASP A 92 11.33 -18.78 -5.37
N ASN A 93 11.57 -19.13 -4.10
CA ASN A 93 10.93 -20.23 -3.38
C ASN A 93 9.39 -20.18 -3.43
N ARG A 94 8.82 -19.02 -3.78
CA ARG A 94 7.37 -18.82 -3.84
C ARG A 94 6.83 -18.51 -5.23
N LEU A 95 7.66 -18.07 -6.17
CA LEU A 95 7.25 -17.57 -7.48
C LEU A 95 7.93 -18.35 -8.60
N ARG A 96 7.16 -18.80 -9.58
CA ARG A 96 7.69 -19.42 -10.80
C ARG A 96 7.24 -18.73 -12.07
N PHE A 97 8.02 -18.90 -13.12
CA PHE A 97 7.71 -18.49 -14.47
C PHE A 97 7.65 -19.73 -15.37
N ASN A 98 6.58 -19.87 -16.15
CA ASN A 98 6.40 -20.97 -17.07
C ASN A 98 6.00 -20.45 -18.44
N TYR A 99 6.75 -20.87 -19.46
CA TYR A 99 6.54 -20.51 -20.85
C TYR A 99 6.18 -21.75 -21.66
N TYR A 100 5.03 -21.70 -22.32
CA TYR A 100 4.51 -22.79 -23.14
C TYR A 100 4.16 -22.29 -24.55
N PRO A 101 5.08 -22.38 -25.53
CA PRO A 101 4.78 -22.06 -26.92
C PRO A 101 3.93 -23.15 -27.58
N LYS A 102 3.08 -22.81 -28.56
CA LYS A 102 2.49 -23.75 -29.55
C LYS A 102 2.05 -25.11 -28.99
N ASN A 103 1.00 -25.14 -28.16
CA ASN A 103 0.39 -26.38 -27.65
C ASN A 103 1.31 -27.24 -26.74
N THR A 104 2.43 -26.72 -26.25
CA THR A 104 3.36 -27.49 -25.39
C THR A 104 2.92 -27.67 -23.94
N LEU A 105 1.83 -27.00 -23.51
CA LEU A 105 1.27 -27.18 -22.17
C LEU A 105 0.65 -28.59 -22.05
N ALA A 106 1.10 -29.35 -21.04
CA ALA A 106 0.51 -30.64 -20.66
C ALA A 106 -0.18 -30.55 -19.30
N GLU A 107 -1.15 -31.44 -19.04
CA GLU A 107 -1.85 -31.47 -17.75
C GLU A 107 -0.91 -31.78 -16.57
N SER A 108 0.05 -32.68 -16.78
CA SER A 108 1.06 -33.05 -15.78
C SER A 108 1.92 -31.88 -15.33
N ASP A 109 1.99 -30.81 -16.13
CA ASP A 109 2.74 -29.61 -15.77
C ASP A 109 2.14 -28.92 -14.56
N ILE A 110 0.80 -28.80 -14.52
CA ILE A 110 0.10 -28.14 -13.42
C ILE A 110 0.26 -28.92 -12.13
N GLN A 111 0.22 -30.26 -12.22
CA GLN A 111 0.41 -31.15 -11.08
C GLN A 111 1.84 -31.10 -10.51
N SER A 112 2.81 -30.68 -11.32
CA SER A 112 4.22 -30.54 -10.89
C SER A 112 4.51 -29.24 -10.14
N TRP A 113 3.54 -28.33 -10.01
CA TRP A 113 3.79 -27.05 -9.38
C TRP A 113 3.86 -27.16 -7.87
N ASN A 114 5.00 -26.72 -7.32
CA ASN A 114 5.32 -26.74 -5.90
C ASN A 114 5.45 -25.34 -5.29
N THR A 115 5.05 -24.31 -6.03
CA THR A 115 5.05 -22.91 -5.57
C THR A 115 3.64 -22.41 -5.36
N PRO A 116 3.41 -21.51 -4.37
CA PRO A 116 2.10 -20.93 -4.13
C PRO A 116 1.62 -19.99 -5.25
N PHE A 117 2.53 -19.44 -6.07
CA PHE A 117 2.15 -18.55 -7.18
C PHE A 117 3.09 -18.68 -8.38
N GLY A 118 2.62 -18.22 -9.53
CA GLY A 118 3.41 -18.19 -10.75
C GLY A 118 2.81 -17.36 -11.88
N LEU A 119 3.65 -17.15 -12.90
CA LEU A 119 3.31 -16.52 -14.16
C LEU A 119 3.39 -17.55 -15.28
N ILE A 120 2.34 -17.63 -16.08
CA ILE A 120 2.27 -18.46 -17.27
C ILE A 120 2.23 -17.56 -18.48
N VAL A 121 3.15 -17.78 -19.41
CA VAL A 121 3.20 -17.11 -20.70
C VAL A 121 2.89 -18.14 -21.78
N MET A 122 1.86 -17.85 -22.56
CA MET A 122 1.40 -18.68 -23.69
C MET A 122 1.18 -17.78 -24.91
N ASP A 123 0.80 -18.39 -26.04
CA ASP A 123 0.71 -17.69 -27.32
C ASP A 123 -0.19 -16.44 -27.26
N ASN A 124 -1.38 -16.54 -26.66
CA ASN A 124 -2.38 -15.47 -26.62
C ASN A 124 -2.44 -14.67 -25.32
N GLY A 125 -1.48 -14.87 -24.40
CA GLY A 125 -1.49 -14.06 -23.20
C GLY A 125 -0.60 -14.52 -22.06
N ILE A 126 -0.67 -13.72 -21.00
CA ILE A 126 0.03 -13.93 -19.73
C ILE A 126 -1.03 -14.07 -18.64
N VAL A 127 -0.93 -15.13 -17.85
CA VAL A 127 -1.81 -15.38 -16.70
C VAL A 127 -0.97 -15.47 -15.43
N PHE A 128 -1.37 -14.73 -14.42
CA PHE A 128 -0.96 -14.97 -13.05
C PHE A 128 -1.85 -16.04 -12.45
N TRP A 129 -1.24 -17.00 -11.75
CA TRP A 129 -1.98 -17.97 -10.98
C TRP A 129 -1.47 -18.04 -9.54
N ALA A 130 -2.38 -18.39 -8.63
CA ALA A 130 -2.07 -18.64 -7.23
C ALA A 130 -2.83 -19.86 -6.73
N GLU A 131 -2.14 -20.76 -6.03
CA GLU A 131 -2.75 -21.90 -5.35
C GLU A 131 -3.23 -21.49 -3.95
N ASN A 132 -4.37 -22.04 -3.53
CA ASN A 132 -4.95 -21.83 -2.19
C ASN A 132 -5.14 -20.36 -1.83
N TYR A 133 -5.51 -19.54 -2.82
CA TYR A 133 -5.88 -18.15 -2.60
C TYR A 133 -7.23 -18.07 -1.87
N ALA A 134 -7.32 -17.20 -0.85
CA ALA A 134 -8.53 -16.97 -0.06
C ALA A 134 -9.17 -18.23 0.55
N GLU A 135 -8.35 -19.17 1.05
CA GLU A 135 -8.81 -20.40 1.74
C GLU A 135 -9.69 -21.32 0.87
N THR A 136 -9.58 -21.22 -0.46
CA THR A 136 -10.31 -22.07 -1.40
C THR A 136 -9.94 -23.56 -1.32
N GLY A 137 -8.88 -23.90 -0.59
CA GLY A 137 -8.41 -25.26 -0.37
C GLY A 137 -7.15 -25.58 -1.18
N ARG A 138 -6.33 -26.50 -0.66
CA ARG A 138 -5.14 -26.98 -1.37
C ARG A 138 -5.54 -27.65 -2.69
N GLY A 139 -4.80 -27.39 -3.76
CA GLY A 139 -5.14 -27.85 -5.11
C GLY A 139 -6.22 -27.04 -5.82
N LYS A 140 -6.66 -25.91 -5.23
CA LYS A 140 -7.53 -24.93 -5.88
C LYS A 140 -6.75 -23.69 -6.29
N TYR A 141 -7.05 -23.20 -7.48
CA TYR A 141 -6.29 -22.16 -8.16
C TYR A 141 -7.14 -20.94 -8.48
N LEU A 142 -6.51 -19.78 -8.32
CA LEU A 142 -6.89 -18.51 -8.92
C LEU A 142 -6.17 -18.39 -10.27
N ALA A 143 -6.87 -17.94 -11.31
CA ALA A 143 -6.26 -17.53 -12.57
C ALA A 143 -6.70 -16.11 -12.92
N ALA A 144 -5.73 -15.19 -12.97
CA ALA A 144 -5.94 -13.79 -13.30
C ALA A 144 -5.18 -13.45 -14.59
N PRO A 145 -5.88 -13.16 -15.70
CA PRO A 145 -5.23 -12.70 -16.92
C PRO A 145 -4.59 -11.33 -16.71
N LEU A 146 -3.31 -11.20 -17.08
CA LEU A 146 -2.54 -9.96 -16.99
C LEU A 146 -2.41 -9.25 -18.34
N VAL A 147 -2.21 -10.02 -19.40
CA VAL A 147 -2.14 -9.53 -20.78
C VAL A 147 -2.90 -10.53 -21.63
N LEU A 148 -3.97 -10.10 -22.28
CA LEU A 148 -4.72 -10.91 -23.24
C LEU A 148 -4.81 -10.18 -24.57
N ASP A 149 -5.03 -10.96 -25.63
CA ASP A 149 -5.45 -10.48 -26.94
C ASP A 149 -6.53 -9.40 -26.78
N ARG A 150 -6.38 -8.24 -27.43
CA ARG A 150 -7.30 -7.08 -27.31
C ARG A 150 -8.68 -7.31 -27.94
N ASN A 151 -9.09 -8.55 -28.11
CA ASN A 151 -10.38 -8.88 -28.65
C ASN A 151 -11.49 -8.57 -27.62
N PRO A 152 -12.34 -7.55 -27.85
CA PRO A 152 -13.34 -7.07 -26.89
C PRO A 152 -14.44 -8.09 -26.57
N MET A 153 -14.49 -9.24 -27.25
CA MET A 153 -15.50 -10.29 -27.02
C MET A 153 -15.09 -11.35 -25.98
N LYS A 154 -13.84 -11.39 -25.51
CA LYS A 154 -13.42 -12.33 -24.45
C LYS A 154 -13.44 -11.58 -23.11
N ALA A 155 -14.49 -11.77 -22.33
CA ALA A 155 -14.62 -11.14 -21.02
C ALA A 155 -13.53 -11.63 -20.06
N ASP A 156 -12.64 -10.70 -19.70
CA ASP A 156 -11.57 -10.82 -18.71
C ASP A 156 -12.15 -11.03 -17.31
N THR A 157 -12.40 -12.29 -16.97
CA THR A 157 -12.87 -12.64 -15.63
C THR A 157 -11.81 -13.45 -14.92
N ILE A 158 -11.37 -12.91 -13.78
CA ILE A 158 -10.58 -13.64 -12.80
C ILE A 158 -11.36 -14.89 -12.43
N GLN A 159 -10.75 -16.05 -12.62
CA GLN A 159 -11.33 -17.32 -12.23
C GLN A 159 -10.80 -17.72 -10.85
N THR A 160 -11.67 -18.23 -9.99
CA THR A 160 -11.33 -18.64 -8.62
C THR A 160 -11.80 -20.07 -8.40
N GLY A 161 -11.13 -20.80 -7.50
CA GLY A 161 -11.56 -22.14 -7.08
C GLY A 161 -11.39 -23.23 -8.15
N LEU A 162 -10.59 -22.99 -9.19
CA LEU A 162 -10.32 -23.96 -10.24
C LEU A 162 -9.49 -25.13 -9.69
N SER A 163 -9.87 -26.37 -9.97
CA SER A 163 -8.97 -27.53 -9.83
C SER A 163 -7.83 -27.46 -10.84
N GLY A 164 -6.77 -28.26 -10.65
CA GLY A 164 -5.66 -28.33 -11.60
C GLY A 164 -6.11 -28.67 -13.04
N LEU A 165 -7.06 -29.60 -13.18
CA LEU A 165 -7.62 -29.97 -14.49
C LEU A 165 -8.45 -28.83 -15.10
N GLU A 166 -9.27 -28.14 -14.30
CA GLU A 166 -10.03 -26.99 -14.76
C GLU A 166 -9.12 -25.83 -15.17
N LEU A 167 -8.02 -25.61 -14.43
CA LEU A 167 -7.01 -24.64 -14.81
C LEU A 167 -6.34 -25.01 -16.14
N TYR A 168 -5.98 -26.27 -16.34
CA TYR A 168 -5.43 -26.74 -17.62
C TYR A 168 -6.37 -26.43 -18.79
N HIS A 169 -7.65 -26.81 -18.66
CA HIS A 169 -8.64 -26.54 -19.70
C HIS A 169 -8.88 -25.04 -19.91
N TYR A 170 -8.88 -24.25 -18.84
CA TYR A 170 -8.99 -22.80 -18.93
C TYR A 170 -7.83 -22.19 -19.74
N LEU A 171 -6.58 -22.56 -19.42
CA LEU A 171 -5.39 -22.06 -20.11
C LEU A 171 -5.38 -22.47 -21.58
N LYS A 172 -5.64 -23.76 -21.87
CA LYS A 172 -5.74 -24.28 -23.25
C LYS A 172 -6.78 -23.54 -24.08
N LYS A 173 -7.99 -23.38 -23.53
CA LYS A 173 -9.12 -22.78 -24.26
C LYS A 173 -8.88 -21.30 -24.58
N HIS A 174 -8.25 -20.55 -23.67
CA HIS A 174 -8.19 -19.09 -23.79
C HIS A 174 -6.85 -18.56 -24.29
N LEU A 175 -5.73 -19.23 -23.96
CA LEU A 175 -4.38 -18.74 -24.21
C LEU A 175 -3.63 -19.45 -25.33
N GLU A 176 -4.11 -20.60 -25.81
CA GLU A 176 -3.48 -21.26 -26.95
C GLU A 176 -3.93 -20.62 -28.26
N LEU A 177 -2.98 -20.42 -29.17
CA LEU A 177 -3.27 -19.86 -30.49
C LEU A 177 -3.71 -20.96 -31.45
N GLN A 178 -4.94 -20.87 -31.94
CA GLN A 178 -5.47 -21.80 -32.94
C GLN A 178 -4.89 -21.48 -34.33
N SER A 179 -4.73 -22.52 -35.17
CA SER A 179 -4.19 -22.34 -36.52
C SER A 179 -5.05 -21.37 -37.34
N GLY A 180 -4.42 -20.34 -37.90
CA GLY A 180 -5.08 -19.30 -38.70
C GLY A 180 -5.72 -18.17 -37.87
N GLN A 181 -5.72 -18.25 -36.54
CA GLN A 181 -6.14 -17.15 -35.68
C GLN A 181 -5.04 -16.08 -35.65
N LYS A 182 -5.43 -14.80 -35.69
CA LYS A 182 -4.53 -13.67 -35.46
C LYS A 182 -4.80 -13.09 -34.08
N VAL A 183 -3.75 -12.58 -33.45
CA VAL A 183 -3.81 -11.91 -32.15
C VAL A 183 -3.69 -10.41 -32.36
N HIS A 184 -4.51 -9.63 -31.67
CA HIS A 184 -4.51 -8.17 -31.72
C HIS A 184 -3.55 -7.58 -30.67
N PHE A 185 -2.30 -8.03 -30.69
CA PHE A 185 -1.24 -7.40 -29.91
C PHE A 185 -0.65 -6.22 -30.67
N LEU A 186 -0.31 -5.16 -29.94
CA LEU A 186 0.63 -4.17 -30.47
C LEU A 186 1.98 -4.84 -30.61
N LEU A 187 2.61 -4.69 -31.78
CA LEU A 187 3.98 -5.15 -31.99
C LEU A 187 4.90 -4.46 -30.98
N GLN A 188 5.37 -5.21 -30.00
CA GLN A 188 6.18 -4.70 -28.90
C GLN A 188 7.20 -5.75 -28.48
N GLU A 189 8.40 -5.29 -28.14
CA GLU A 189 9.39 -6.07 -27.43
C GLU A 189 9.49 -5.54 -26.00
N VAL A 190 9.29 -6.43 -25.03
CA VAL A 190 9.34 -6.13 -23.61
C VAL A 190 10.62 -6.76 -23.06
N ASP A 191 11.50 -5.94 -22.52
CA ASP A 191 12.73 -6.36 -21.87
C ASP A 191 12.61 -6.31 -20.34
N GLY A 192 13.63 -6.82 -19.66
CA GLY A 192 13.65 -6.83 -18.19
C GLY A 192 13.69 -5.45 -17.57
N LYS A 193 14.26 -4.44 -18.25
CA LYS A 193 14.34 -3.07 -17.75
C LYS A 193 12.96 -2.44 -17.68
N LEU A 194 12.20 -2.54 -18.78
CA LEU A 194 10.84 -2.03 -18.88
C LEU A 194 9.92 -2.72 -17.84
N VAL A 195 9.99 -4.05 -17.72
CA VAL A 195 9.21 -4.78 -16.70
C VAL A 195 9.58 -4.33 -15.29
N THR A 196 10.87 -4.15 -15.01
CA THR A 196 11.33 -3.65 -13.70
C THR A 196 10.74 -2.28 -13.39
N GLU A 197 10.82 -1.34 -14.32
CA GLU A 197 10.32 0.02 -14.13
C GLU A 197 8.81 0.02 -13.87
N TYR A 198 8.04 -0.78 -14.62
CA TYR A 198 6.61 -0.94 -14.39
C TYR A 198 6.29 -1.55 -13.02
N LEU A 199 6.99 -2.62 -12.62
CA LEU A 199 6.76 -3.27 -11.33
C LEU A 199 7.12 -2.36 -10.16
N VAL A 200 8.26 -1.66 -10.22
CA VAL A 200 8.68 -0.72 -9.17
C VAL A 200 7.73 0.48 -9.10
N SER A 201 7.28 1.01 -10.25
CA SER A 201 6.31 2.11 -10.31
C SER A 201 4.95 1.69 -9.73
N CYS A 202 4.45 0.51 -10.12
CA CYS A 202 3.21 -0.05 -9.60
C CYS A 202 3.28 -0.27 -8.08
N LEU A 203 4.37 -0.87 -7.59
CA LEU A 203 4.60 -1.05 -6.15
C LEU A 203 4.61 0.30 -5.42
N SER A 204 5.34 1.28 -5.94
CA SER A 204 5.43 2.63 -5.35
C SER A 204 4.05 3.30 -5.27
N ALA A 205 3.27 3.21 -6.34
CA ALA A 205 1.92 3.77 -6.40
C ALA A 205 0.97 3.09 -5.41
N MET A 206 1.02 1.76 -5.32
CA MET A 206 0.22 1.00 -4.34
C MET A 206 0.57 1.38 -2.91
N ILE A 207 1.88 1.46 -2.57
CA ILE A 207 2.32 1.86 -1.23
C ILE A 207 1.89 3.30 -0.94
N PHE A 208 2.05 4.22 -1.90
CA PHE A 208 1.63 5.60 -1.74
C PHE A 208 0.14 5.72 -1.43
N ILE A 209 -0.71 5.08 -2.25
CA ILE A 209 -2.17 5.10 -2.09
C ILE A 209 -2.55 4.47 -0.75
N ALA A 210 -2.02 3.28 -0.44
CA ALA A 210 -2.30 2.59 0.81
C ALA A 210 -1.90 3.42 2.03
N ALA A 211 -0.70 4.03 2.01
CA ALA A 211 -0.22 4.88 3.09
C ALA A 211 -1.05 6.15 3.25
N LEU A 212 -1.39 6.82 2.13
CA LEU A 212 -2.21 8.04 2.12
C LEU A 212 -3.57 7.80 2.78
N PHE A 213 -4.29 6.77 2.34
CA PHE A 213 -5.59 6.42 2.91
C PHE A 213 -5.48 5.94 4.36
N SER A 214 -4.50 5.09 4.66
CA SER A 214 -4.34 4.53 6.01
C SER A 214 -4.03 5.62 7.04
N ILE A 215 -3.07 6.50 6.74
CA ILE A 215 -2.69 7.61 7.64
C ILE A 215 -3.87 8.57 7.81
N LEU A 216 -4.54 8.95 6.72
CA LEU A 216 -5.64 9.91 6.76
C LEU A 216 -6.81 9.36 7.58
N LEU A 217 -7.26 8.13 7.28
CA LEU A 217 -8.39 7.51 7.96
C LEU A 217 -8.10 7.30 9.45
N LEU A 218 -6.91 6.78 9.78
CA LEU A 218 -6.48 6.58 11.15
C LEU A 218 -6.46 7.91 11.93
N THR A 219 -5.88 8.96 11.34
CA THR A 219 -5.76 10.26 12.00
C THR A 219 -7.12 10.91 12.19
N VAL A 220 -7.97 10.94 11.16
CA VAL A 220 -9.31 11.53 11.25
C VAL A 220 -10.16 10.76 12.27
N GLY A 221 -10.16 9.43 12.22
CA GLY A 221 -10.89 8.60 13.18
C GLY A 221 -10.44 8.86 14.62
N THR A 222 -9.13 8.91 14.84
CA THR A 222 -8.55 9.17 16.17
C THR A 222 -8.85 10.59 16.66
N VAL A 223 -8.67 11.61 15.82
CA VAL A 223 -8.99 13.00 16.17
C VAL A 223 -10.47 13.12 16.54
N LEU A 224 -11.39 12.57 15.75
CA LEU A 224 -12.83 12.62 16.04
C LEU A 224 -13.18 11.89 17.34
N PHE A 225 -12.62 10.71 17.56
CA PHE A 225 -12.81 9.94 18.79
C PHE A 225 -12.37 10.73 20.02
N PHE A 226 -11.14 11.26 20.02
CA PHE A 226 -10.61 12.03 21.15
C PHE A 226 -11.31 13.39 21.30
N SER A 227 -11.77 14.01 20.21
CA SER A 227 -12.61 15.22 20.27
C SER A 227 -13.93 14.96 20.97
N ALA A 228 -14.62 13.87 20.62
CA ALA A 228 -15.87 13.48 21.25
C ALA A 228 -15.67 13.17 22.74
N MET A 229 -14.64 12.39 23.07
CA MET A 229 -14.27 12.10 24.45
C MET A 229 -13.99 13.39 25.25
N GLN A 230 -13.24 14.32 24.65
CA GLN A 230 -12.90 15.58 25.30
C GLN A 230 -14.11 16.50 25.50
N PHE A 231 -15.06 16.48 24.57
CA PHE A 231 -16.31 17.23 24.69
C PHE A 231 -17.16 16.71 25.86
N LEU A 232 -17.28 15.39 26.01
CA LEU A 232 -17.97 14.77 27.15
C LEU A 232 -17.29 15.10 28.49
N LEU A 233 -15.95 15.08 28.53
CA LEU A 233 -15.18 15.37 29.75
C LEU A 233 -15.21 16.85 30.16
N PHE A 234 -15.42 17.78 29.22
CA PHE A 234 -15.48 19.22 29.51
C PHE A 234 -16.86 19.74 29.87
N ALA A 235 -17.91 18.92 29.78
CA ALA A 235 -19.24 19.29 30.26
C ALA A 235 -19.27 19.72 31.75
N LEU A 236 -18.21 19.43 32.51
CA LEU A 236 -18.06 19.69 33.93
C LEU A 236 -17.10 20.86 34.27
N ALA A 237 -16.51 21.54 33.29
CA ALA A 237 -15.49 22.58 33.51
C ALA A 237 -16.00 24.00 33.21
N GLU A 238 -15.70 24.96 34.09
CA GLU A 238 -16.11 26.37 33.97
C GLU A 238 -15.58 27.05 32.70
N ARG A 239 -14.28 26.92 32.43
CA ARG A 239 -13.67 27.40 31.18
C ARG A 239 -13.12 26.23 30.37
N HIS A 240 -13.65 26.07 29.16
CA HIS A 240 -13.25 25.01 28.24
C HIS A 240 -13.09 25.55 26.80
N PRO A 241 -12.17 24.97 26.01
CA PRO A 241 -12.06 25.29 24.60
C PRO A 241 -13.31 24.84 23.83
N THR A 242 -13.68 25.61 22.81
CA THR A 242 -14.79 25.24 21.91
C THR A 242 -14.44 24.00 21.08
N PHE A 243 -15.47 23.28 20.60
CA PHE A 243 -15.26 22.05 19.82
C PHE A 243 -14.34 22.23 18.59
N PRO A 244 -14.44 23.30 17.78
CA PRO A 244 -13.49 23.56 16.69
C PRO A 244 -12.05 23.76 17.17
N GLN A 245 -11.85 24.39 18.33
CA GLN A 245 -10.51 24.59 18.91
C GLN A 245 -9.93 23.25 19.36
N VAL A 246 -10.75 22.38 19.97
CA VAL A 246 -10.36 21.01 20.35
C VAL A 246 -9.92 20.22 19.12
N LEU A 247 -10.68 20.28 18.01
CA LEU A 247 -10.30 19.65 16.75
C LEU A 247 -8.94 20.15 16.25
N VAL A 248 -8.72 21.46 16.23
CA VAL A 248 -7.44 22.05 15.78
C VAL A 248 -6.27 21.58 16.64
N ILE A 249 -6.44 21.59 17.95
CA ILE A 249 -5.42 21.12 18.90
C ILE A 249 -5.08 19.66 18.63
N LEU A 250 -6.09 18.79 18.49
CA LEU A 250 -5.91 17.36 18.27
C LEU A 250 -5.29 17.04 16.91
N ILE A 251 -5.66 17.78 15.85
CA ILE A 251 -5.01 17.67 14.54
C ILE A 251 -3.51 17.91 14.67
N TYR A 252 -3.11 18.99 15.34
CA TYR A 252 -1.68 19.27 15.52
C TYR A 252 -1.01 18.29 16.48
N ALA A 253 -1.72 17.78 17.49
CA ALA A 253 -1.18 16.76 18.39
C ALA A 253 -0.85 15.45 17.64
N ALA A 254 -1.49 15.20 16.50
CA ALA A 254 -1.19 14.05 15.65
C ALA A 254 0.17 14.16 14.95
N PHE A 255 0.73 15.36 14.75
CA PHE A 255 1.91 15.52 13.88
C PHE A 255 3.14 14.76 14.39
N PRO A 256 3.55 14.85 15.67
CA PRO A 256 4.69 14.10 16.18
C PRO A 256 4.44 12.59 16.14
N ALA A 257 3.22 12.15 16.48
CA ALA A 257 2.84 10.75 16.44
C ALA A 257 2.91 10.17 15.02
N LEU A 258 2.45 10.93 14.02
CA LEU A 258 2.51 10.57 12.61
C LEU A 258 3.95 10.41 12.10
N ILE A 259 4.82 11.36 12.44
CA ILE A 259 6.24 11.31 12.03
C ILE A 259 6.92 10.11 12.68
N ILE A 260 6.73 9.90 13.98
CA ILE A 260 7.34 8.78 14.71
C ILE A 260 6.84 7.44 14.17
N ALA A 261 5.53 7.30 13.92
CA ALA A 261 4.96 6.07 13.36
C ALA A 261 5.46 5.79 11.93
N ALA A 262 5.58 6.83 11.09
CA ALA A 262 6.13 6.69 9.75
C ALA A 262 7.60 6.27 9.79
N LEU A 263 8.42 6.89 10.64
CA LEU A 263 9.82 6.49 10.83
C LEU A 263 9.93 5.06 11.35
N TYR A 264 9.08 4.68 12.31
CA TYR A 264 9.04 3.35 12.89
C TYR A 264 8.76 2.26 11.85
N SER A 265 7.94 2.54 10.84
CA SER A 265 7.58 1.57 9.78
C SER A 265 8.78 1.05 8.98
N PHE A 266 9.90 1.80 8.94
CA PHE A 266 11.13 1.35 8.27
C PHE A 266 11.91 0.31 9.08
N PHE A 267 11.70 0.21 10.38
CA PHE A 267 12.45 -0.70 11.26
C PHE A 267 11.84 -2.10 11.35
N MET A 268 10.61 -2.31 10.84
CA MET A 268 9.95 -3.62 10.71
C MET A 268 10.02 -4.51 11.98
N LEU A 269 9.98 -3.91 13.16
CA LEU A 269 10.03 -4.67 14.41
C LEU A 269 8.71 -5.45 14.59
N PRO A 270 8.76 -6.79 14.75
CA PRO A 270 7.57 -7.65 14.71
C PRO A 270 6.65 -7.54 15.94
N VAL A 271 7.05 -6.78 16.96
CA VAL A 271 6.35 -6.74 18.27
C VAL A 271 5.25 -5.68 18.31
N VAL A 272 5.44 -4.54 17.64
CA VAL A 272 4.51 -3.40 17.72
C VAL A 272 4.21 -2.89 16.32
N SER A 273 2.94 -2.73 15.98
CA SER A 273 2.52 -2.18 14.69
C SER A 273 2.71 -0.66 14.63
N PRO A 274 2.96 -0.05 13.45
CA PRO A 274 3.03 1.41 13.30
C PRO A 274 1.77 2.13 13.81
N GLN A 275 0.59 1.52 13.65
CA GLN A 275 -0.67 2.04 14.16
C GLN A 275 -0.66 2.10 15.70
N THR A 276 -0.16 1.06 16.37
CA THR A 276 0.00 1.04 17.82
C THR A 276 0.96 2.13 18.29
N VAL A 277 2.11 2.30 17.60
CA VAL A 277 3.07 3.38 17.92
C VAL A 277 2.40 4.75 17.79
N PHE A 278 1.65 4.98 16.71
CA PHE A 278 0.88 6.20 16.52
C PHE A 278 -0.06 6.45 17.71
N PHE A 279 -0.88 5.46 18.10
CA PHE A 279 -1.82 5.60 19.21
C PHE A 279 -1.13 5.92 20.53
N VAL A 280 -0.05 5.22 20.88
CA VAL A 280 0.68 5.43 22.13
C VAL A 280 1.26 6.84 22.18
N VAL A 281 1.96 7.26 21.13
CA VAL A 281 2.56 8.59 21.07
C VAL A 281 1.49 9.67 21.07
N TYR A 282 0.43 9.49 20.29
CA TYR A 282 -0.69 10.43 20.23
C TYR A 282 -1.37 10.60 21.58
N PHE A 283 -1.63 9.49 22.29
CA PHE A 283 -2.26 9.51 23.61
C PHE A 283 -1.40 10.23 24.65
N LEU A 284 -0.08 10.00 24.64
CA LEU A 284 0.86 10.71 25.52
C LEU A 284 0.85 12.22 25.23
N TYR A 285 0.90 12.61 23.96
CA TYR A 285 0.81 14.01 23.57
C TYR A 285 -0.52 14.64 23.98
N TYR A 286 -1.63 13.95 23.72
CA TYR A 286 -2.97 14.35 24.11
C TYR A 286 -3.04 14.66 25.62
N MET A 287 -2.56 13.75 26.47
CA MET A 287 -2.55 13.92 27.92
C MET A 287 -1.77 15.15 28.35
N VAL A 288 -0.56 15.34 27.83
CA VAL A 288 0.31 16.47 28.20
C VAL A 288 -0.29 17.80 27.73
N ILE A 289 -0.78 17.87 26.49
CA ILE A 289 -1.33 19.09 25.90
C ILE A 289 -2.60 19.52 26.64
N PHE A 290 -3.55 18.61 26.84
CA PHE A 290 -4.81 18.96 27.49
C PHE A 290 -4.65 19.25 28.99
N ARG A 291 -3.71 18.59 29.68
CA ARG A 291 -3.33 18.99 31.04
C ARG A 291 -2.86 20.45 31.08
N LYS A 292 -1.98 20.83 30.16
CA LYS A 292 -1.45 22.21 30.08
C LYS A 292 -2.51 23.24 29.72
N ILE A 293 -3.39 22.93 28.78
CA ILE A 293 -4.51 23.81 28.41
C ILE A 293 -5.46 24.00 29.59
N ARG A 294 -5.81 22.92 30.31
CA ARG A 294 -6.66 22.99 31.50
C ARG A 294 -6.06 23.89 32.59
N LEU A 295 -4.78 23.69 32.93
CA LEU A 295 -4.09 24.48 33.95
C LEU A 295 -3.99 25.97 33.59
N LYS A 296 -3.91 26.30 32.29
CA LYS A 296 -3.86 27.70 31.87
C LYS A 296 -5.23 28.36 31.82
N LEU A 297 -6.28 27.62 31.47
CA LEU A 297 -7.65 28.13 31.44
C LEU A 297 -8.27 28.23 32.84
N ASN A 298 -7.91 27.29 33.72
CA ASN A 298 -8.37 27.20 35.10
C ASN A 298 -7.14 27.01 36.01
N PRO A 299 -6.39 28.10 36.32
CA PRO A 299 -5.28 28.02 37.26
C PRO A 299 -5.79 27.58 38.64
N PRO A 300 -5.04 26.72 39.37
CA PRO A 300 -5.42 26.38 40.74
C PRO A 300 -5.48 27.65 41.59
N CYS A 301 -6.49 27.77 42.46
CA CYS A 301 -6.56 28.90 43.41
C CYS A 301 -5.29 28.93 44.26
N ASP A 302 -4.69 30.11 44.41
CA ASP A 302 -3.53 30.28 45.28
C ASP A 302 -3.96 29.97 46.72
N PRO A 303 -3.26 29.07 47.44
CA PRO A 303 -3.58 28.72 48.82
C PRO A 303 -3.29 29.84 49.84
N GLY A 304 -3.10 31.08 49.37
CA GLY A 304 -2.84 32.27 50.18
C GLY A 304 -3.72 33.47 49.85
N SER A 305 -4.67 33.36 48.92
CA SER A 305 -5.73 34.38 48.79
C SER A 305 -6.81 34.09 49.84
N ASN A 306 -6.47 34.37 51.10
CA ASN A 306 -7.50 34.68 52.08
C ASN A 306 -8.25 35.89 51.51
N GLU A 307 -9.45 35.66 51.00
CA GLU A 307 -10.52 36.65 51.05
C GLU A 307 -10.92 36.82 52.52
N ASP A 308 -9.99 37.37 53.31
CA ASP A 308 -10.27 38.07 54.55
C ASP A 308 -10.16 39.56 54.23
N ASP A 309 -11.11 40.08 53.45
CA ASP A 309 -11.31 41.53 53.30
C ASP A 309 -12.82 41.81 53.19
N PHE A 310 -13.41 42.03 54.39
CA PHE A 310 -14.60 42.83 54.74
C PHE A 310 -15.94 42.61 54.03
#